data_AF-A0A061AMG9-F1
#
_entry.id   AF-A0A061AMG9-F1
#
_cell.length_a   1.000
_cell.length_b   1.000
_cell.length_c   1.000
_cell.angle_alpha   90.00
_cell.angle_beta   90.00
_cell.angle_gamma   90.00
#
_symmetry.space_group_name_H-M   'P 1'
#
loop_
_entity.id
_entity.type
_entity.pdbx_description
1 polymer ?
#
loop_
_entity_poly.entity_id
_entity_poly.type
_entity_poly.pdbx_seq_one_letter_code
_entity_poly.pdbx_strand_id
1 'polypeptide(L)'
;MSYIHMSVDVDEADAVVLQESLNKTRTLISQISKSLNKITDSSTRSTKLISPIVERNRNLAVFKKNVGDSMMAVSNVQGIASEAAMYESRLGERVENVKQYITTIHKAEDIMERLQDDEGGGEYKGISENLGKTIMDSEFKLQQMFRELLKPVSTPFDPMVYINDRKPFPYLDDPKIKDLSHIVTYFTGNNNPIDQLYIDNRSRVIRDSLAFLAPFTQHVKKNEKVPYEKGSNGITNYTEALVGFIYNEHSLITDVYKDDHQITPIFNQIMDPHIDAFIKIINNILSAIQRSLANDGLLIFELIDSTTKLQRELRPKLKEVPPKLQQTLDNCRALARTLFRELLNFTDQRIRSLQSLPQDNGVSEATVEVMSKARKFAEYKDGTLSVMTGMKAGSWIPQPKPQWLSKFSSVSQTTVVNDDNPNELLSSFFLDVIDALIISLEIRATQLMKKKQQIGYMLITNITLVEQIISRSEFKNIIDENGMGRLERLKKRALNMFLTGWKQAASYLLDVNIQGKMTSKDREAVKEKFRNFNSEFDDLIKQHKQYNITDPTLKKYLSKEISFIVPLYHRFHDKHAAGDFTKHTEKYIKYDKRAFDQVIDSLGK
;
A
#
# COMPACT_ATOMS: atom_id res chain seq x y z
N MET A 1 36.00 32.21 -31.93
CA MET A 1 36.73 30.94 -32.08
C MET A 1 36.10 29.94 -31.14
N SER A 2 35.60 28.87 -31.73
CA SER A 2 34.81 27.78 -31.15
C SER A 2 35.57 27.03 -30.06
N TYR A 3 34.94 26.87 -28.90
CA TYR A 3 35.28 25.80 -27.97
C TYR A 3 34.98 24.48 -28.68
N ILE A 4 36.05 23.76 -29.03
CA ILE A 4 36.00 22.44 -29.63
C ILE A 4 35.39 21.50 -28.59
N HIS A 5 34.16 21.08 -28.86
CA HIS A 5 33.50 19.98 -28.18
C HIS A 5 34.36 18.74 -28.41
N MET A 6 35.08 18.28 -27.39
CA MET A 6 35.69 16.95 -27.41
C MET A 6 34.54 15.96 -27.40
N SER A 7 34.13 15.51 -28.59
CA SER A 7 33.30 14.32 -28.74
C SER A 7 34.18 13.13 -28.41
N VAL A 8 34.22 12.75 -27.14
CA VAL A 8 34.68 11.41 -26.77
C VAL A 8 33.73 10.46 -27.49
N ASP A 9 34.27 9.67 -28.42
CA ASP A 9 33.51 8.68 -29.16
C ASP A 9 32.91 7.70 -28.14
N VAL A 10 31.58 7.76 -27.98
CA VAL A 10 30.87 7.03 -26.92
C VAL A 10 31.12 5.53 -27.07
N ASP A 11 31.30 5.07 -28.31
CA ASP A 11 31.61 3.69 -28.64
C ASP A 11 33.02 3.28 -28.16
N GLU A 12 33.99 4.19 -28.16
CA GLU A 12 35.35 3.93 -27.66
C GLU A 12 35.37 3.95 -26.12
N ALA A 13 34.65 4.88 -25.50
CA ALA A 13 34.47 4.91 -24.04
C ALA A 13 33.71 3.66 -23.53
N ASP A 14 32.66 3.24 -24.22
CA ASP A 14 31.89 2.04 -23.90
C ASP A 14 32.71 0.77 -24.14
N ALA A 15 33.54 0.71 -25.19
CA ALA A 15 34.47 -0.38 -25.42
C ALA A 15 35.51 -0.50 -24.29
N VAL A 16 36.02 0.63 -23.78
CA VAL A 16 36.96 0.65 -22.65
C VAL A 16 36.27 0.21 -21.35
N VAL A 17 35.05 0.68 -21.09
CA VAL A 17 34.27 0.25 -19.91
C VAL A 17 33.92 -1.24 -20.00
N LEU A 18 33.57 -1.74 -21.19
CA LEU A 18 33.33 -3.15 -21.43
C LEU A 18 34.61 -3.98 -21.22
N GLN A 19 35.75 -3.53 -21.73
CA GLN A 19 37.05 -4.16 -21.50
C GLN A 19 37.40 -4.22 -20.00
N GLU A 20 37.13 -3.14 -19.26
CA GLU A 20 37.33 -3.09 -17.82
C GLU A 20 36.37 -4.03 -17.08
N SER A 21 35.11 -4.10 -17.51
CA SER A 21 34.11 -5.03 -16.97
C SER A 21 34.47 -6.49 -17.26
N LEU A 22 35.03 -6.78 -18.44
CA LEU A 22 35.52 -8.10 -18.82
C LEU A 22 36.76 -8.48 -18.01
N ASN A 23 37.67 -7.55 -17.75
CA ASN A 23 38.81 -7.78 -16.89
C ASN A 23 38.39 -8.01 -15.43
N LYS A 24 37.42 -7.24 -14.91
CA LYS A 24 36.82 -7.49 -13.59
C LYS A 24 36.17 -8.86 -13.54
N THR A 25 35.39 -9.22 -14.55
CA THR A 25 34.74 -10.54 -14.67
C THR A 25 35.77 -11.66 -14.72
N ARG A 26 36.86 -11.51 -15.49
CA ARG A 26 37.96 -12.47 -15.58
C ARG A 26 38.69 -12.64 -14.25
N THR A 27 38.87 -11.54 -13.51
CA THR A 27 39.46 -11.55 -12.18
C THR A 27 38.55 -12.26 -11.17
N LEU A 28 37.24 -11.98 -11.20
CA LEU A 28 36.22 -12.68 -10.42
C LEU A 28 36.18 -14.18 -10.75
N ILE A 29 36.20 -14.56 -12.03
CA ILE A 29 36.25 -15.96 -12.45
C ILE A 29 37.53 -16.64 -11.92
N SER A 30 38.67 -15.96 -11.97
CA SER A 30 39.91 -16.47 -11.40
C SER A 30 39.82 -16.64 -9.88
N GLN A 31 39.22 -15.70 -9.17
CA GLN A 31 38.98 -15.79 -7.72
C GLN A 31 38.02 -16.93 -7.38
N ILE A 32 36.91 -17.05 -8.11
CA ILE A 32 35.93 -18.13 -7.96
C ILE A 32 36.61 -19.48 -8.19
N SER A 33 37.38 -19.62 -9.28
CA SER A 33 38.14 -20.84 -9.57
C SER A 33 39.15 -21.17 -8.47
N LYS A 34 39.89 -20.18 -7.94
CA LYS A 34 40.79 -20.37 -6.80
C LYS A 34 40.04 -20.78 -5.53
N SER A 35 38.88 -20.19 -5.24
CA SER A 35 38.06 -20.59 -4.09
C SER A 35 37.48 -21.98 -4.26
N LEU A 36 37.03 -22.35 -5.47
CA LEU A 36 36.53 -23.68 -5.79
C LEU A 36 37.62 -24.74 -5.67
N ASN A 37 38.84 -24.44 -6.11
CA ASN A 37 39.98 -25.34 -5.93
C ASN A 37 40.33 -25.47 -4.44
N LYS A 38 40.36 -24.37 -3.67
CA LYS A 38 40.57 -24.44 -2.21
C LYS A 38 39.48 -25.24 -1.50
N ILE A 39 38.21 -25.06 -1.86
CA ILE A 39 37.08 -25.81 -1.29
C ILE A 39 37.17 -27.28 -1.69
N THR A 40 37.51 -27.59 -2.94
CA THR A 40 37.69 -28.96 -3.43
C THR A 40 38.87 -29.64 -2.72
N ASP A 41 40.00 -28.95 -2.55
CA ASP A 41 41.16 -29.47 -1.83
C ASP A 41 40.85 -29.68 -0.35
N SER A 42 40.14 -28.74 0.28
CA SER A 42 39.70 -28.85 1.66
C SER A 42 38.68 -29.98 1.82
N SER A 43 37.72 -30.11 0.90
CA SER A 43 36.69 -31.14 0.90
C SER A 43 37.33 -32.52 0.72
N THR A 44 38.20 -32.69 -0.27
CA THR A 44 38.91 -33.96 -0.51
C THR A 44 39.85 -34.32 0.64
N ARG A 45 40.53 -33.36 1.28
CA ARG A 45 41.28 -33.59 2.52
C ARG A 45 40.37 -34.01 3.66
N SER A 46 39.26 -33.30 3.88
CA SER A 46 38.28 -33.65 4.90
C SER A 46 37.70 -35.04 4.66
N THR A 47 37.33 -35.39 3.43
CA THR A 47 36.85 -36.74 3.08
C THR A 47 37.92 -37.80 3.35
N LYS A 48 39.18 -37.57 2.94
CA LYS A 48 40.28 -38.51 3.23
C LYS A 48 40.55 -38.69 4.72
N LEU A 49 40.40 -37.64 5.52
CA LEU A 49 40.59 -37.70 6.98
C LEU A 49 39.39 -38.31 7.70
N ILE A 50 38.17 -37.96 7.29
CA ILE A 50 36.93 -38.34 7.96
C ILE A 50 36.48 -39.74 7.55
N SER A 51 36.66 -40.16 6.29
CA SER A 51 36.26 -41.48 5.80
C SER A 51 36.76 -42.64 6.69
N PRO A 52 38.07 -42.75 7.02
CA PRO A 52 38.55 -43.82 7.88
C PRO A 52 38.06 -43.71 9.32
N ILE A 53 37.74 -42.50 9.80
CA ILE A 53 37.15 -42.28 11.13
C ILE A 53 35.70 -42.77 11.15
N VAL A 54 34.91 -42.43 10.12
CA VAL A 54 33.52 -42.88 9.97
C VAL A 54 33.46 -44.39 9.81
N GLU A 55 34.36 -44.97 9.03
CA GLU A 55 34.45 -46.41 8.84
C GLU A 55 34.87 -47.12 10.14
N ARG A 56 35.87 -46.59 10.85
CA ARG A 56 36.20 -47.08 12.21
C ARG A 56 35.05 -46.95 13.17
N ASN A 57 34.31 -45.84 13.15
CA ASN A 57 33.20 -45.62 14.06
C ASN A 57 32.01 -46.53 13.71
N ARG A 58 31.77 -46.80 12.43
CA ARG A 58 30.79 -47.79 11.98
C ARG A 58 31.19 -49.20 12.44
N ASN A 59 32.46 -49.57 12.27
CA ASN A 59 32.99 -50.84 12.75
C ASN A 59 32.92 -50.93 14.28
N LEU A 60 33.20 -49.83 14.99
CA LEU A 60 33.09 -49.77 16.45
C LEU A 60 31.64 -49.83 16.92
N ALA A 61 30.70 -49.25 16.18
CA ALA A 61 29.27 -49.35 16.46
C ALA A 61 28.77 -50.79 16.23
N VAL A 62 29.19 -51.45 15.15
CA VAL A 62 28.90 -52.86 14.89
C VAL A 62 29.55 -53.75 15.95
N PHE A 63 30.81 -53.49 16.31
CA PHE A 63 31.51 -54.26 17.35
C PHE A 63 30.87 -54.05 18.72
N LYS A 64 30.52 -52.82 19.08
CA LYS A 64 29.79 -52.50 20.31
C LYS A 64 28.42 -53.16 20.34
N LYS A 65 27.70 -53.17 19.21
CA LYS A 65 26.43 -53.87 19.08
C LYS A 65 26.63 -55.38 19.27
N ASN A 66 27.54 -56.01 18.54
CA ASN A 66 27.79 -57.45 18.62
C ASN A 66 28.32 -57.88 20.00
N VAL A 67 29.19 -57.08 20.62
CA VAL A 67 29.67 -57.31 22.00
C VAL A 67 28.52 -57.13 22.99
N GLY A 68 27.66 -56.13 22.77
CA GLY A 68 26.39 -56.00 23.48
C GLY A 68 25.58 -57.28 23.34
N ASP A 69 25.18 -57.66 22.14
CA ASP A 69 24.38 -58.86 21.84
C ASP A 69 25.02 -60.14 22.42
N SER A 70 26.35 -60.27 22.40
CA SER A 70 27.07 -61.41 22.99
C SER A 70 27.10 -61.38 24.52
N MET A 71 27.29 -60.21 25.13
CA MET A 71 27.24 -60.04 26.60
C MET A 71 25.80 -60.23 27.11
N MET A 72 24.83 -59.86 26.29
CA MET A 72 23.40 -60.01 26.52
C MET A 72 22.95 -61.49 26.41
N ALA A 73 23.51 -62.27 25.48
CA ALA A 73 23.27 -63.71 25.38
C ALA A 73 23.91 -64.55 26.52
N VAL A 74 24.91 -63.99 27.21
CA VAL A 74 25.64 -64.64 28.31
C VAL A 74 25.11 -64.21 29.69
N SER A 75 24.16 -63.27 29.74
CA SER A 75 23.54 -62.84 31.00
C SER A 75 22.59 -63.92 31.53
N ASN A 76 22.87 -64.44 32.74
CA ASN A 76 21.95 -65.32 33.45
C ASN A 76 20.60 -64.62 33.68
N VAL A 77 19.51 -65.38 33.57
CA VAL A 77 18.12 -64.94 33.75
C VAL A 77 17.88 -64.17 35.07
N GLN A 78 18.60 -64.51 36.14
CA GLN A 78 18.56 -63.79 37.43
C GLN A 78 19.18 -62.38 37.38
N GLY A 79 20.13 -62.14 36.46
CA GLY A 79 20.71 -60.83 36.20
C GLY A 79 19.74 -59.88 35.49
N ILE A 80 18.92 -60.40 34.58
CA ILE A 80 17.92 -59.61 33.82
C ILE A 80 16.85 -59.04 34.76
N ALA A 81 16.36 -59.84 35.71
CA ALA A 81 15.41 -59.36 36.73
C ALA A 81 16.03 -58.30 37.67
N SER A 82 17.31 -58.47 38.05
CA SER A 82 18.03 -57.47 38.85
C SER A 82 18.29 -56.17 38.08
N GLU A 83 18.56 -56.25 36.77
CA GLU A 83 18.70 -55.09 35.91
C GLU A 83 17.36 -54.37 35.71
N ALA A 84 16.26 -55.11 35.50
CA ALA A 84 14.91 -54.54 35.43
C ALA A 84 14.58 -53.74 36.70
N ALA A 85 14.81 -54.29 37.90
CA ALA A 85 14.59 -53.58 39.16
C ALA A 85 15.49 -52.33 39.32
N MET A 86 16.73 -52.37 38.81
CA MET A 86 17.62 -51.20 38.80
C MET A 86 17.05 -50.07 37.91
N TYR A 87 16.56 -50.43 36.72
CA TYR A 87 15.96 -49.45 35.81
C TYR A 87 14.63 -48.93 36.35
N GLU A 88 13.79 -49.76 36.98
CA GLU A 88 12.57 -49.32 37.67
C GLU A 88 12.88 -48.28 38.76
N SER A 89 13.90 -48.53 39.58
CA SER A 89 14.32 -47.58 40.63
C SER A 89 14.76 -46.24 40.02
N ARG A 90 15.57 -46.25 38.95
CA ARG A 90 16.04 -45.03 38.28
C ARG A 90 14.94 -44.28 37.55
N LEU A 91 14.00 -44.99 36.95
CA LEU A 91 12.83 -44.40 36.29
C LEU A 91 11.82 -43.82 37.30
N GLY A 92 11.81 -44.37 38.52
CA GLY A 92 11.07 -43.87 39.67
C GLY A 92 11.50 -42.47 40.15
N GLU A 93 12.77 -42.10 39.95
CA GLU A 93 13.34 -40.81 40.36
C GLU A 93 12.82 -39.62 39.54
N ARG A 94 13.22 -38.40 39.93
CA ARG A 94 12.90 -37.16 39.19
C ARG A 94 13.78 -37.05 37.94
N VAL A 95 13.22 -36.47 36.88
CA VAL A 95 13.95 -36.23 35.63
C VAL A 95 14.89 -35.04 35.80
N GLU A 96 16.17 -35.30 36.11
CA GLU A 96 17.20 -34.24 36.18
C GLU A 96 17.84 -33.96 34.81
N ASN A 97 18.08 -35.01 34.02
CA ASN A 97 18.68 -34.92 32.70
C ASN A 97 17.84 -35.71 31.69
N VAL A 98 17.13 -34.98 30.82
CA VAL A 98 16.19 -35.54 29.86
C VAL A 98 16.86 -36.57 28.95
N LYS A 99 18.08 -36.29 28.46
CA LYS A 99 18.80 -37.22 27.55
C LYS A 99 19.18 -38.53 28.25
N GLN A 100 19.68 -38.44 29.48
CA GLN A 100 20.04 -39.63 30.26
C GLN A 100 18.79 -40.42 30.66
N TYR A 101 17.71 -39.73 30.99
CA TYR A 101 16.43 -40.35 31.34
C TYR A 101 15.85 -41.12 30.14
N ILE A 102 15.79 -40.52 28.96
CA ILE A 102 15.37 -41.20 27.71
C ILE A 102 16.26 -42.41 27.41
N THR A 103 17.57 -42.30 27.59
CA THR A 103 18.50 -43.44 27.42
C THR A 103 18.20 -44.57 28.41
N THR A 104 17.72 -44.25 29.60
CA THR A 104 17.33 -45.22 30.63
C THR A 104 16.02 -45.90 30.26
N ILE A 105 15.07 -45.17 29.67
CA ILE A 105 13.83 -45.73 29.14
C ILE A 105 14.10 -46.72 27.99
N HIS A 106 14.92 -46.35 26.99
CA HIS A 106 15.26 -47.27 25.90
C HIS A 106 15.90 -48.57 26.40
N LYS A 107 16.76 -48.50 27.42
CA LYS A 107 17.34 -49.71 28.03
C LYS A 107 16.30 -50.56 28.76
N ALA A 108 15.28 -49.93 29.36
CA ALA A 108 14.17 -50.64 29.99
C ALA A 108 13.25 -51.28 28.92
N GLU A 109 13.00 -50.59 27.80
CA GLU A 109 12.28 -51.12 26.63
C GLU A 109 13.02 -52.36 26.06
N ASP A 110 14.34 -52.28 25.85
CA ASP A 110 15.17 -53.41 25.39
C ASP A 110 15.10 -54.63 26.33
N ILE A 111 15.02 -54.41 27.65
CA ILE A 111 14.91 -55.48 28.66
C ILE A 111 13.51 -56.09 28.66
N MET A 112 12.49 -55.25 28.50
CA MET A 112 11.10 -55.69 28.43
C MET A 112 10.83 -56.59 27.22
N GLU A 113 11.37 -56.23 26.04
CA GLU A 113 11.26 -57.05 24.81
C GLU A 113 11.83 -58.46 25.03
N ARG A 114 12.96 -58.57 25.72
CA ARG A 114 13.59 -59.87 26.04
C ARG A 114 12.81 -60.72 27.01
N LEU A 115 12.21 -60.09 28.03
CA LEU A 115 11.34 -60.78 28.98
C LEU A 115 10.05 -61.29 28.33
N GLN A 116 9.69 -60.78 27.15
CA GLN A 116 8.55 -61.25 26.35
C GLN A 116 8.92 -62.38 25.37
N ASP A 117 10.17 -62.41 24.88
CA ASP A 117 10.68 -63.46 23.99
C ASP A 117 10.97 -64.80 24.71
N ASP A 118 11.30 -64.77 26.00
CA ASP A 118 11.48 -66.00 26.79
C ASP A 118 10.11 -66.64 27.10
N GLU A 119 9.82 -67.82 26.53
CA GLU A 119 8.60 -68.63 26.78
C GLU A 119 8.46 -69.16 28.24
N GLY A 120 9.27 -68.65 29.17
CA GLY A 120 9.43 -69.15 30.52
C GLY A 120 8.56 -68.45 31.57
N GLY A 121 7.49 -69.11 32.01
CA GLY A 121 6.95 -69.06 33.38
C GLY A 121 6.27 -67.77 33.89
N GLY A 122 5.13 -67.93 34.59
CA GLY A 122 4.28 -66.83 35.08
C GLY A 122 4.89 -65.81 36.05
N GLU A 123 6.10 -66.03 36.58
CA GLU A 123 6.81 -65.09 37.46
C GLU A 123 7.46 -63.93 36.67
N TYR A 124 7.94 -64.21 35.45
CA TYR A 124 8.54 -63.23 34.54
C TYR A 124 7.51 -62.34 33.86
N LYS A 125 6.28 -62.87 33.69
CA LYS A 125 5.14 -62.08 33.23
C LYS A 125 4.82 -60.93 34.20
N GLY A 126 4.92 -61.16 35.52
CA GLY A 126 4.70 -60.11 36.52
C GLY A 126 5.76 -59.01 36.51
N ILE A 127 7.03 -59.36 36.29
CA ILE A 127 8.13 -58.40 36.16
C ILE A 127 7.99 -57.59 34.87
N SER A 128 7.67 -58.25 33.75
CA SER A 128 7.42 -57.58 32.47
C SER A 128 6.23 -56.60 32.56
N GLU A 129 5.12 -57.00 33.20
CA GLU A 129 3.97 -56.13 33.42
C GLU A 129 4.28 -54.92 34.31
N ASN A 130 5.09 -55.08 35.37
CA ASN A 130 5.51 -53.98 36.23
C ASN A 130 6.50 -53.03 35.55
N LEU A 131 7.46 -53.56 34.79
CA LEU A 131 8.40 -52.77 34.02
C LEU A 131 7.66 -51.97 32.93
N GLY A 132 6.69 -52.60 32.26
CA GLY A 132 5.81 -51.93 31.31
C GLY A 132 5.00 -50.79 31.92
N LYS A 133 4.41 -50.98 33.11
CA LYS A 133 3.75 -49.89 33.86
C LYS A 133 4.72 -48.76 34.21
N THR A 134 5.94 -49.12 34.65
CA THR A 134 6.95 -48.13 35.01
C THR A 134 7.43 -47.32 33.80
N ILE A 135 7.54 -47.95 32.63
CA ILE A 135 7.83 -47.27 31.36
C ILE A 135 6.68 -46.31 31.00
N MET A 136 5.42 -46.75 31.07
CA MET A 136 4.26 -45.87 30.84
C MET A 136 4.23 -44.68 31.81
N ASP A 137 4.50 -44.89 33.10
CA ASP A 137 4.60 -43.82 34.09
C ASP A 137 5.77 -42.86 33.79
N SER A 138 6.88 -43.38 33.25
CA SER A 138 8.04 -42.58 32.83
C SER A 138 7.75 -41.74 31.59
N GLU A 139 7.02 -42.29 30.62
CA GLU A 139 6.51 -41.55 29.47
C GLU A 139 5.56 -40.43 29.91
N PHE A 140 4.66 -40.71 30.87
CA PHE A 140 3.79 -39.69 31.45
C PHE A 140 4.58 -38.59 32.16
N LYS A 141 5.62 -38.93 32.92
CA LYS A 141 6.55 -37.95 33.51
C LYS A 141 7.25 -37.10 32.45
N LEU A 142 7.67 -37.69 31.32
CA LEU A 142 8.25 -36.94 30.21
C LEU A 142 7.24 -35.98 29.57
N GLN A 143 5.98 -36.38 29.40
CA GLN A 143 4.91 -35.49 28.93
C GLN A 143 4.65 -34.36 29.93
N GLN A 144 4.71 -34.62 31.24
CA GLN A 144 4.56 -33.59 32.26
C GLN A 144 5.73 -32.60 32.22
N MET A 145 6.97 -33.10 32.10
CA MET A 145 8.17 -32.29 31.93
C MET A 145 8.09 -31.43 30.66
N PHE A 146 7.58 -31.97 29.55
CA PHE A 146 7.35 -31.21 28.32
C PHE A 146 6.44 -30.00 28.56
N ARG A 147 5.34 -30.17 29.32
CA ARG A 147 4.46 -29.04 29.70
C ARG A 147 5.16 -28.01 30.59
N GLU A 148 6.00 -28.47 31.51
CA GLU A 148 6.75 -27.58 32.41
C GLU A 148 7.80 -26.77 31.66
N LEU A 149 8.50 -27.38 30.71
CA LEU A 149 9.49 -26.71 29.85
C LEU A 149 8.85 -25.65 28.94
N LEU A 150 7.62 -25.88 28.46
CA LEU A 150 6.86 -24.90 27.66
C LEU A 150 6.28 -23.75 28.48
N LYS A 151 6.11 -23.92 29.79
CA LYS A 151 5.45 -22.95 30.69
C LYS A 151 5.91 -21.48 30.54
N PRO A 152 7.21 -21.17 30.35
CA PRO A 152 7.68 -19.79 30.18
C PRO A 152 7.08 -19.06 28.96
N VAL A 153 6.73 -19.81 27.92
CA VAL A 153 6.09 -19.27 26.71
C VAL A 153 4.58 -19.57 26.66
N SER A 154 4.04 -20.27 27.68
CA SER A 154 2.62 -20.64 27.76
C SER A 154 1.71 -19.57 28.38
N THR A 155 2.24 -18.41 28.79
CA THR A 155 1.46 -17.34 29.40
C THR A 155 0.99 -16.32 28.36
N PRO A 156 -0.33 -16.08 28.21
CA PRO A 156 -0.83 -15.01 27.34
C PRO A 156 -0.34 -13.63 27.80
N PHE A 157 -0.11 -12.73 26.85
CA PHE A 157 0.35 -11.37 27.12
C PHE A 157 -0.26 -10.38 26.12
N ASP A 158 -0.27 -9.09 26.47
CA ASP A 158 -0.67 -8.04 25.52
C ASP A 158 0.49 -7.76 24.54
N PRO A 159 0.32 -8.05 23.23
CA PRO A 159 1.39 -7.86 22.25
C PRO A 159 1.77 -6.38 22.06
N MET A 160 0.86 -5.43 22.33
CA MET A 160 1.13 -4.00 22.13
C MET A 160 2.20 -3.47 23.09
N VAL A 161 2.28 -4.02 24.31
CA VAL A 161 3.33 -3.64 25.27
C VAL A 161 4.71 -3.92 24.69
N TYR A 162 4.88 -5.07 24.04
CA TYR A 162 6.16 -5.48 23.44
C TYR A 162 6.46 -4.71 22.16
N ILE A 163 5.46 -4.48 21.31
CA ILE A 163 5.62 -3.73 20.06
C ILE A 163 6.00 -2.27 20.34
N ASN A 164 5.32 -1.62 21.29
CA ASN A 164 5.58 -0.23 21.66
C ASN A 164 6.97 -0.06 22.31
N ASP A 165 7.34 -0.98 23.21
CA ASP A 165 8.65 -0.98 23.86
C ASP A 165 9.78 -1.50 22.94
N ARG A 166 9.46 -1.97 21.73
CA ARG A 166 10.39 -2.65 20.80
C ARG A 166 11.13 -3.83 21.44
N LYS A 167 10.43 -4.56 22.33
CA LYS A 167 10.95 -5.76 23.00
C LYS A 167 10.57 -7.00 22.17
N PRO A 168 11.46 -8.00 22.06
CA PRO A 168 11.10 -9.26 21.43
C PRO A 168 10.01 -9.97 22.24
N PHE A 169 9.16 -10.73 21.56
CA PHE A 169 8.17 -11.58 22.21
C PHE A 169 8.85 -12.68 23.05
N PRO A 170 8.18 -13.20 24.10
CA PRO A 170 8.71 -14.27 24.92
C PRO A 170 9.22 -15.46 24.09
N TYR A 171 10.40 -15.96 24.44
CA TYR A 171 11.09 -17.06 23.75
C TYR A 171 11.73 -18.01 24.77
N LEU A 172 12.03 -19.24 24.36
CA LEU A 172 12.67 -20.24 25.23
C LEU A 172 14.19 -20.12 25.22
N ASP A 173 14.82 -20.49 26.33
CA ASP A 173 16.28 -20.57 26.44
C ASP A 173 16.81 -21.84 25.75
N ASP A 174 18.01 -21.78 25.15
CA ASP A 174 18.65 -22.90 24.44
C ASP A 174 18.66 -24.25 25.20
N PRO A 175 18.92 -24.31 26.52
CA PRO A 175 18.90 -25.58 27.24
C PRO A 175 17.51 -26.22 27.22
N LYS A 176 16.45 -25.43 27.42
CA LYS A 176 15.06 -25.91 27.41
C LYS A 176 14.64 -26.37 26.02
N ILE A 177 15.06 -25.65 24.97
CA ILE A 177 14.83 -26.04 23.58
C ILE A 177 15.45 -27.40 23.28
N LYS A 178 16.70 -27.63 23.71
CA LYS A 178 17.38 -28.92 23.54
C LYS A 178 16.65 -30.05 24.24
N ASP A 179 16.19 -29.82 25.47
CA ASP A 179 15.44 -30.81 26.23
C ASP A 179 14.08 -31.12 25.59
N LEU A 180 13.35 -30.11 25.12
CA LEU A 180 12.12 -30.30 24.33
C LEU A 180 12.39 -31.11 23.05
N SER A 181 13.45 -30.78 22.32
CA SER A 181 13.83 -31.50 21.09
C SER A 181 14.14 -32.97 21.36
N HIS A 182 14.81 -33.29 22.49
CA HIS A 182 15.03 -34.69 22.89
C HIS A 182 13.72 -35.43 23.15
N ILE A 183 12.77 -34.81 23.85
CA ILE A 183 11.46 -35.41 24.16
C ILE A 183 10.65 -35.64 22.88
N VAL A 184 10.58 -34.64 22.00
CA VAL A 184 9.89 -34.74 20.70
C VAL A 184 10.48 -35.85 19.85
N THR A 185 11.82 -35.96 19.79
CA THR A 185 12.49 -37.00 19.01
C THR A 185 12.17 -38.40 19.54
N TYR A 186 12.13 -38.56 20.87
CA TYR A 186 11.77 -39.83 21.52
C TYR A 186 10.34 -40.27 21.16
N PHE A 187 9.35 -39.41 21.37
CA PHE A 187 7.94 -39.72 21.09
C PHE A 187 7.63 -39.92 19.61
N THR A 188 8.32 -39.18 18.73
CA THR A 188 8.26 -39.40 17.28
C THR A 188 8.80 -40.78 16.90
N GLY A 189 9.92 -41.20 17.51
CA GLY A 189 10.53 -42.51 17.28
C GLY A 189 9.62 -43.67 17.71
N ASN A 190 8.87 -43.51 18.80
CA ASN A 190 7.93 -44.50 19.32
C ASN A 190 6.54 -44.45 18.64
N ASN A 191 6.39 -43.71 17.53
CA ASN A 191 5.15 -43.56 16.77
C ASN A 191 3.95 -43.03 17.60
N ASN A 192 4.24 -42.29 18.67
CA ASN A 192 3.27 -41.65 19.56
C ASN A 192 3.57 -40.15 19.69
N PRO A 193 3.35 -39.36 18.63
CA PRO A 193 3.80 -37.97 18.58
C PRO A 193 3.08 -37.08 19.59
N ILE A 194 3.85 -36.28 20.33
CA ILE A 194 3.34 -35.31 21.32
C ILE A 194 2.95 -33.96 20.70
N ASP A 195 2.91 -33.88 19.37
CA ASP A 195 2.74 -32.63 18.61
C ASP A 195 1.45 -31.91 18.97
N GLN A 196 0.36 -32.64 19.20
CA GLN A 196 -0.93 -32.04 19.57
C GLN A 196 -0.85 -31.27 20.88
N LEU A 197 -0.07 -31.75 21.86
CA LEU A 197 0.12 -31.03 23.12
C LEU A 197 0.85 -29.70 22.92
N TYR A 198 1.83 -29.67 22.00
CA TYR A 198 2.52 -28.45 21.60
C TYR A 198 1.55 -27.50 20.88
N ILE A 199 0.84 -28.00 19.87
CA ILE A 199 -0.09 -27.24 19.04
C ILE A 199 -1.18 -26.58 19.89
N ASP A 200 -1.83 -27.34 20.77
CA ASP A 200 -2.90 -26.84 21.64
C ASP A 200 -2.40 -25.75 22.59
N ASN A 201 -1.20 -25.92 23.16
CA ASN A 201 -0.61 -24.93 24.05
C ASN A 201 -0.30 -23.63 23.30
N ARG A 202 0.42 -23.72 22.18
CA ARG A 202 0.84 -22.56 21.39
C ARG A 202 -0.33 -21.83 20.76
N SER A 203 -1.27 -22.56 20.15
CA SER A 203 -2.47 -21.97 19.55
C SER A 203 -3.33 -21.27 20.61
N ARG A 204 -3.47 -21.84 21.81
CA ARG A 204 -4.14 -21.17 22.93
C ARG A 204 -3.47 -19.85 23.30
N VAL A 205 -2.15 -19.82 23.46
CA VAL A 205 -1.42 -18.60 23.85
C VAL A 205 -1.61 -17.50 22.82
N ILE A 206 -1.47 -17.82 21.53
CA ILE A 206 -1.63 -16.86 20.45
C ILE A 206 -3.07 -16.32 20.42
N ARG A 207 -4.08 -17.20 20.53
CA ARG A 207 -5.49 -16.79 20.60
C ARG A 207 -5.76 -15.84 21.77
N ASP A 208 -5.35 -16.25 22.97
CA ASP A 208 -5.65 -15.50 24.19
C ASP A 208 -4.86 -14.17 24.22
N SER A 209 -3.68 -14.11 23.58
CA SER A 209 -2.89 -12.87 23.42
C SER A 209 -3.47 -11.93 22.35
N LEU A 210 -3.96 -12.46 21.23
CA LEU A 210 -4.62 -11.65 20.19
C LEU A 210 -6.02 -11.17 20.63
N ALA A 211 -6.64 -11.83 21.60
CA ALA A 211 -7.91 -11.41 22.18
C ALA A 211 -7.85 -10.03 22.86
N PHE A 212 -6.68 -9.60 23.34
CA PHE A 212 -6.50 -8.22 23.85
C PHE A 212 -6.68 -7.16 22.76
N LEU A 213 -6.37 -7.50 21.50
CA LEU A 213 -6.37 -6.56 20.37
C LEU A 213 -7.68 -6.59 19.58
N ALA A 214 -8.39 -7.72 19.58
CA ALA A 214 -9.63 -7.92 18.84
C ALA A 214 -10.74 -6.87 19.11
N PRO A 215 -10.93 -6.33 20.33
CA PRO A 215 -11.92 -5.28 20.57
C PRO A 215 -11.64 -3.99 19.80
N PHE A 216 -10.36 -3.66 19.59
CA PHE A 216 -9.93 -2.43 18.90
C PHE A 216 -10.06 -2.52 17.37
N THR A 217 -10.27 -3.72 16.83
CA THR A 217 -10.56 -3.90 15.40
C THR A 217 -12.05 -3.76 15.09
N GLN A 218 -12.92 -3.83 16.10
CA GLN A 218 -14.36 -3.67 15.90
C GLN A 218 -14.67 -2.23 15.48
N HIS A 219 -15.48 -2.09 14.44
CA HIS A 219 -15.88 -0.79 13.89
C HIS A 219 -16.90 -0.08 14.80
N VAL A 220 -16.48 0.34 15.99
CA VAL A 220 -17.34 1.04 16.96
C VAL A 220 -17.27 2.54 16.68
N LYS A 221 -18.26 3.06 15.94
CA LYS A 221 -18.37 4.52 15.71
C LYS A 221 -18.72 5.21 17.02
N LYS A 222 -17.95 6.25 17.39
CA LYS A 222 -18.38 7.25 18.38
C LYS A 222 -19.35 8.28 17.78
N ASN A 223 -19.33 8.51 16.46
CA ASN A 223 -20.23 9.41 15.72
C ASN A 223 -20.36 9.01 14.23
N GLU A 224 -21.57 8.88 13.69
CA GLU A 224 -21.82 8.49 12.28
C GLU A 224 -21.39 9.53 11.23
N LYS A 225 -21.29 10.81 11.64
CA LYS A 225 -21.04 11.95 10.75
C LYS A 225 -19.56 12.28 10.52
N VAL A 226 -18.63 11.65 11.25
CA VAL A 226 -17.20 11.93 11.12
C VAL A 226 -16.59 10.96 10.10
N PRO A 227 -15.95 11.44 9.02
CA PRO A 227 -15.22 10.58 8.09
C PRO A 227 -14.07 9.84 8.78
N TYR A 228 -13.72 8.66 8.26
CA TYR A 228 -12.62 7.87 8.79
C TYR A 228 -11.30 8.65 8.81
N GLU A 229 -10.56 8.51 9.92
CA GLU A 229 -9.21 9.03 10.10
C GLU A 229 -8.21 7.89 10.05
N LYS A 230 -7.10 8.11 9.35
CA LYS A 230 -6.05 7.12 9.12
C LYS A 230 -5.51 6.55 10.44
N GLY A 231 -5.46 5.23 10.54
CA GLY A 231 -4.95 4.52 11.72
C GLY A 231 -5.88 4.56 12.94
N SER A 232 -7.12 5.01 12.79
CA SER A 232 -8.09 4.98 13.91
C SER A 232 -8.62 3.56 14.19
N ASN A 233 -8.52 2.64 13.23
CA ASN A 233 -8.85 1.23 13.44
C ASN A 233 -7.62 0.43 13.92
N GLY A 234 -7.80 -0.46 14.89
CA GLY A 234 -6.73 -1.30 15.44
C GLY A 234 -6.28 -2.46 14.54
N ILE A 235 -6.78 -2.58 13.31
CA ILE A 235 -6.44 -3.71 12.42
C ILE A 235 -4.95 -3.79 12.10
N THR A 236 -4.28 -2.66 11.89
CA THR A 236 -2.84 -2.62 11.63
C THR A 236 -2.06 -3.19 12.82
N ASN A 237 -2.43 -2.80 14.04
CA ASN A 237 -1.84 -3.29 15.28
C ASN A 237 -2.08 -4.80 15.46
N TYR A 238 -3.29 -5.27 15.17
CA TYR A 238 -3.61 -6.70 15.18
C TYR A 238 -2.75 -7.48 14.17
N THR A 239 -2.59 -6.96 12.95
CA THR A 239 -1.74 -7.58 11.93
C THR A 239 -0.28 -7.61 12.34
N GLU A 240 0.24 -6.55 12.96
CA GLU A 240 1.62 -6.51 13.45
C GLU A 240 1.87 -7.53 14.55
N ALA A 241 0.96 -7.64 15.51
CA ALA A 241 1.02 -8.69 16.53
C ALA A 241 0.99 -10.10 15.92
N LEU A 242 0.06 -10.34 14.99
CA LEU A 242 -0.04 -11.65 14.31
C LEU A 242 1.23 -11.98 13.52
N VAL A 243 1.81 -11.01 12.80
CA VAL A 243 3.10 -11.20 12.10
C VAL A 243 4.22 -11.50 13.10
N GLY A 244 4.27 -10.81 14.24
CA GLY A 244 5.22 -11.10 15.31
C GLY A 244 5.12 -12.54 15.82
N PHE A 245 3.89 -13.04 16.04
CA PHE A 245 3.65 -14.44 16.41
C PHE A 245 4.05 -15.42 15.32
N ILE A 246 3.75 -15.13 14.06
CA ILE A 246 4.16 -15.95 12.90
C ILE A 246 5.68 -16.10 12.85
N TYR A 247 6.44 -15.03 13.10
CA TYR A 247 7.90 -15.07 13.13
C TYR A 247 8.43 -15.87 14.32
N ASN A 248 7.98 -15.54 15.53
CA ASN A 248 8.44 -16.22 16.75
C ASN A 248 8.11 -17.71 16.70
N GLU A 249 6.88 -18.07 16.30
CA GLU A 249 6.43 -19.46 16.29
C GLU A 249 7.16 -20.29 15.24
N HIS A 250 7.40 -19.75 14.03
CA HIS A 250 8.18 -20.47 13.03
C HIS A 250 9.60 -20.74 13.53
N SER A 251 10.28 -19.74 14.11
CA SER A 251 11.60 -19.94 14.69
C SER A 251 11.58 -20.96 15.83
N LEU A 252 10.59 -20.90 16.73
CA LEU A 252 10.47 -21.84 17.85
C LEU A 252 10.25 -23.29 17.38
N ILE A 253 9.37 -23.50 16.40
CA ILE A 253 9.12 -24.83 15.85
C ILE A 253 10.38 -25.36 15.17
N THR A 254 11.09 -24.57 14.36
CA THR A 254 12.34 -24.99 13.71
C THR A 254 13.44 -25.34 14.72
N ASP A 255 13.46 -24.69 15.89
CA ASP A 255 14.44 -24.96 16.92
C ASP A 255 14.10 -26.21 17.76
N VAL A 256 12.80 -26.51 17.94
CA VAL A 256 12.32 -27.71 18.67
C VAL A 256 12.31 -28.96 17.78
N TYR A 257 11.76 -28.82 16.57
CA TYR A 257 11.59 -29.88 15.57
C TYR A 257 12.70 -29.79 14.52
N LYS A 258 13.43 -30.88 14.32
CA LYS A 258 14.58 -30.92 13.40
C LYS A 258 14.24 -31.37 11.99
N ASP A 259 13.06 -31.96 11.79
CA ASP A 259 12.62 -32.47 10.49
C ASP A 259 11.66 -31.48 9.81
N ASP A 260 12.09 -30.95 8.66
CA ASP A 260 11.30 -30.04 7.81
C ASP A 260 9.93 -30.63 7.41
N HIS A 261 9.82 -31.96 7.32
CA HIS A 261 8.56 -32.63 7.02
C HIS A 261 7.52 -32.51 8.14
N GLN A 262 7.95 -32.37 9.41
CA GLN A 262 7.08 -32.20 10.57
C GLN A 262 6.79 -30.72 10.88
N ILE A 263 7.75 -29.83 10.62
CA ILE A 263 7.63 -28.39 10.90
C ILE A 263 6.42 -27.78 10.19
N THR A 264 6.27 -28.04 8.88
CA THR A 264 5.22 -27.38 8.07
C THR A 264 3.80 -27.77 8.53
N PRO A 265 3.44 -29.06 8.71
CA PRO A 265 2.11 -29.44 9.21
C PRO A 265 1.77 -28.86 10.59
N ILE A 266 2.73 -28.86 11.52
CA ILE A 266 2.54 -28.35 12.89
C ILE A 266 2.29 -26.83 12.85
N PHE A 267 3.12 -26.10 12.10
CA PHE A 267 2.96 -24.66 11.95
C PHE A 267 1.60 -24.30 11.32
N ASN A 268 1.16 -25.05 10.31
CA ASN A 268 -0.17 -24.86 9.69
C ASN A 268 -1.30 -25.05 10.71
N GLN A 269 -1.27 -26.14 11.49
CA GLN A 269 -2.32 -26.42 12.48
C GLN A 269 -2.39 -25.33 13.56
N ILE A 270 -1.25 -24.73 13.95
CA ILE A 270 -1.23 -23.62 14.91
C ILE A 270 -1.78 -22.34 14.27
N MET A 271 -1.36 -22.01 13.04
CA MET A 271 -1.66 -20.72 12.40
C MET A 271 -3.05 -20.64 11.75
N ASP A 272 -3.57 -21.74 11.22
CA ASP A 272 -4.84 -21.77 10.48
C ASP A 272 -6.03 -21.17 11.27
N PRO A 273 -6.25 -21.50 12.57
CA PRO A 273 -7.31 -20.88 13.35
C PRO A 273 -7.16 -19.36 13.50
N HIS A 274 -5.92 -18.86 13.59
CA HIS A 274 -5.62 -17.44 13.74
C HIS A 274 -5.76 -16.67 12.43
N ILE A 275 -5.38 -17.30 11.31
CA ILE A 275 -5.61 -16.76 9.97
C ILE A 275 -7.12 -16.70 9.68
N ASP A 276 -7.88 -17.75 10.01
CA ASP A 276 -9.35 -17.74 9.87
C ASP A 276 -10.00 -16.69 10.77
N ALA A 277 -9.49 -16.45 11.99
CA ALA A 277 -9.96 -15.36 12.86
C ALA A 277 -9.66 -13.98 12.26
N PHE A 278 -8.47 -13.77 11.70
CA PHE A 278 -8.11 -12.54 10.98
C PHE A 278 -9.04 -12.30 9.79
N ILE A 279 -9.28 -13.33 8.97
CA ILE A 279 -10.19 -13.27 7.82
C ILE A 279 -11.61 -12.88 8.27
N LYS A 280 -12.11 -13.45 9.37
CA LYS A 280 -13.43 -13.07 9.95
C LYS A 280 -13.47 -11.60 10.36
N ILE A 281 -12.40 -11.09 10.99
CA ILE A 281 -12.30 -9.67 11.35
C ILE A 281 -12.37 -8.78 10.10
N ILE A 282 -11.56 -9.08 9.07
CA ILE A 282 -11.55 -8.32 7.81
C ILE A 282 -12.92 -8.33 7.14
N ASN A 283 -13.57 -9.49 7.04
CA ASN A 283 -14.89 -9.59 6.42
C ASN A 283 -15.97 -8.83 7.21
N ASN A 284 -15.91 -8.83 8.54
CA ASN A 284 -16.81 -8.04 9.37
C ASN A 284 -16.63 -6.54 9.13
N ILE A 285 -15.38 -6.06 9.09
CA ILE A 285 -15.09 -4.65 8.78
C ILE A 285 -15.54 -4.31 7.36
N LEU A 286 -15.29 -5.18 6.39
CA LEU A 286 -15.70 -4.99 5.00
C LEU A 286 -17.22 -4.85 4.88
N SER A 287 -17.99 -5.69 5.60
CA SER A 287 -19.45 -5.59 5.64
C SER A 287 -19.94 -4.28 6.28
N ALA A 288 -19.20 -3.73 7.26
CA ALA A 288 -19.52 -2.44 7.86
C ALA A 288 -19.22 -1.28 6.89
N ILE A 289 -18.10 -1.33 6.18
CA ILE A 289 -17.74 -0.34 5.14
C ILE A 289 -18.78 -0.33 4.03
N GLN A 290 -19.28 -1.49 3.58
CA GLN A 290 -20.33 -1.57 2.56
C GLN A 290 -21.62 -0.83 2.97
N ARG A 291 -21.93 -0.76 4.27
CA ARG A 291 -23.09 0.00 4.78
C ARG A 291 -22.85 1.50 4.82
N SER A 292 -21.59 1.96 4.86
CA SER A 292 -21.22 3.38 4.99
C SER A 292 -20.00 3.75 4.14
N LEU A 293 -20.11 3.50 2.83
CA LEU A 293 -19.01 3.71 1.87
C LEU A 293 -18.50 5.15 1.85
N ALA A 294 -19.40 6.13 2.05
CA ALA A 294 -19.09 7.55 1.95
C ALA A 294 -18.13 8.05 3.04
N ASN A 295 -18.17 7.46 4.25
CA ASN A 295 -17.43 7.90 5.43
C ASN A 295 -16.31 6.94 5.81
N ASP A 296 -16.56 5.63 5.72
CA ASP A 296 -15.64 4.59 6.18
C ASP A 296 -14.82 3.97 5.04
N GLY A 297 -15.09 4.39 3.80
CA GLY A 297 -14.47 3.82 2.59
C GLY A 297 -12.94 3.77 2.63
N LEU A 298 -12.29 4.80 3.18
CA LEU A 298 -10.82 4.89 3.20
C LEU A 298 -10.14 3.79 4.04
N LEU A 299 -10.84 3.24 5.05
CA LEU A 299 -10.33 2.13 5.87
C LEU A 299 -9.96 0.91 5.02
N ILE A 300 -10.58 0.74 3.85
CA ILE A 300 -10.31 -0.41 2.99
C ILE A 300 -8.86 -0.50 2.53
N PHE A 301 -8.18 0.64 2.36
CA PHE A 301 -6.79 0.65 1.96
C PHE A 301 -5.90 0.06 3.07
N GLU A 302 -6.21 0.34 4.33
CA GLU A 302 -5.52 -0.26 5.48
C GLU A 302 -5.80 -1.76 5.60
N LEU A 303 -7.00 -2.23 5.22
CA LEU A 303 -7.31 -3.66 5.16
C LEU A 303 -6.50 -4.36 4.06
N ILE A 304 -6.37 -3.73 2.89
CA ILE A 304 -5.56 -4.24 1.77
C ILE A 304 -4.10 -4.33 2.19
N ASP A 305 -3.55 -3.27 2.80
CA ASP A 305 -2.16 -3.24 3.25
C ASP A 305 -1.89 -4.30 4.31
N SER A 306 -2.79 -4.43 5.30
CA SER A 306 -2.72 -5.43 6.36
C SER A 306 -2.77 -6.87 5.83
N THR A 307 -3.69 -7.14 4.91
CA THR A 307 -3.85 -8.46 4.30
C THR A 307 -2.65 -8.80 3.39
N THR A 308 -2.16 -7.83 2.62
CA THR A 308 -0.99 -7.98 1.74
C THR A 308 0.29 -8.23 2.56
N LYS A 309 0.47 -7.48 3.66
CA LYS A 309 1.56 -7.70 4.61
C LYS A 309 1.52 -9.13 5.14
N LEU A 310 0.38 -9.59 5.66
CA LEU A 310 0.22 -10.95 6.17
C LEU A 310 0.56 -12.02 5.13
N GLN A 311 0.06 -11.88 3.89
CA GLN A 311 0.38 -12.82 2.80
C GLN A 311 1.89 -12.88 2.52
N ARG A 312 2.56 -11.73 2.46
CA ARG A 312 3.99 -11.65 2.20
C ARG A 312 4.81 -12.35 3.29
N GLU A 313 4.44 -12.16 4.55
CA GLU A 313 5.18 -12.74 5.69
C GLU A 313 4.93 -14.26 5.88
N LEU A 314 3.78 -14.76 5.40
CA LEU A 314 3.42 -16.18 5.41
C LEU A 314 4.06 -16.97 4.25
N ARG A 315 4.19 -16.37 3.07
CA ARG A 315 4.71 -17.02 1.86
C ARG A 315 6.05 -17.76 2.00
N PRO A 316 7.07 -17.25 2.73
CA PRO A 316 8.32 -18.00 2.91
C PRO A 316 8.22 -19.16 3.91
N LYS A 317 7.19 -19.16 4.77
CA LYS A 317 7.00 -20.12 5.87
C LYS A 317 6.01 -21.23 5.54
N LEU A 318 5.14 -20.98 4.57
CA LEU A 318 4.12 -21.90 4.09
C LEU A 318 4.43 -22.34 2.67
N LYS A 319 4.21 -23.63 2.36
CA LYS A 319 4.29 -24.13 0.98
C LYS A 319 3.25 -23.47 0.07
N GLU A 320 2.04 -23.25 0.59
CA GLU A 320 0.95 -22.57 -0.10
C GLU A 320 0.26 -21.58 0.83
N VAL A 321 -0.03 -20.38 0.32
CA VAL A 321 -0.79 -19.36 1.05
C VAL A 321 -2.28 -19.77 1.06
N PRO A 322 -2.98 -19.70 2.21
CA PRO A 322 -4.39 -20.10 2.26
C PRO A 322 -5.25 -19.38 1.21
N PRO A 323 -6.02 -20.11 0.38
CA PRO A 323 -6.78 -19.50 -0.72
C PRO A 323 -7.87 -18.54 -0.21
N LYS A 324 -8.42 -18.78 0.98
CA LYS A 324 -9.38 -17.88 1.64
C LYS A 324 -8.80 -16.49 1.88
N LEU A 325 -7.50 -16.39 2.18
CA LEU A 325 -6.83 -15.10 2.41
C LEU A 325 -6.72 -14.32 1.10
N GLN A 326 -6.41 -15.01 -0.01
CA GLN A 326 -6.40 -14.41 -1.35
C GLN A 326 -7.78 -13.92 -1.77
N GLN A 327 -8.83 -14.74 -1.57
CA GLN A 327 -10.21 -14.33 -1.84
C GLN A 327 -10.62 -13.09 -1.04
N THR A 328 -10.22 -13.00 0.23
CA THR A 328 -10.52 -11.84 1.08
C THR A 328 -9.83 -10.57 0.56
N LEU A 329 -8.58 -10.68 0.12
CA LEU A 329 -7.85 -9.58 -0.51
C LEU A 329 -8.53 -9.11 -1.81
N ASP A 330 -8.99 -10.04 -2.64
CA ASP A 330 -9.67 -9.74 -3.90
C ASP A 330 -11.04 -9.08 -3.67
N ASN A 331 -11.76 -9.49 -2.61
CA ASN A 331 -12.98 -8.81 -2.16
C ASN A 331 -12.72 -7.38 -1.69
N CYS A 332 -11.62 -7.15 -0.94
CA CYS A 332 -11.21 -5.80 -0.53
C CYS A 332 -10.89 -4.93 -1.76
N ARG A 333 -10.13 -5.47 -2.73
CA ARG A 333 -9.82 -4.77 -3.99
C ARG A 333 -11.09 -4.46 -4.80
N ALA A 334 -12.02 -5.39 -4.90
CA ALA A 334 -13.27 -5.19 -5.62
C ALA A 334 -14.10 -4.04 -5.00
N LEU A 335 -14.22 -3.99 -3.68
CA LEU A 335 -14.90 -2.90 -2.99
C LEU A 335 -14.10 -1.59 -3.09
N ALA A 336 -12.77 -1.62 -3.04
CA ALA A 336 -11.94 -0.43 -3.20
C ALA A 336 -12.12 0.19 -4.60
N ARG A 337 -12.28 -0.62 -5.65
CA ARG A 337 -12.63 -0.15 -7.01
C ARG A 337 -13.93 0.66 -7.05
N THR A 338 -14.91 0.32 -6.21
CA THR A 338 -16.17 1.07 -6.13
C THR A 338 -15.99 2.47 -5.52
N LEU A 339 -14.99 2.68 -4.67
CA LEU A 339 -14.70 3.99 -4.07
C LEU A 339 -14.30 5.05 -5.09
N PHE A 340 -13.57 4.65 -6.13
CA PHE A 340 -13.19 5.55 -7.22
C PHE A 340 -14.44 6.09 -7.93
N ARG A 341 -15.41 5.21 -8.22
CA ARG A 341 -16.70 5.61 -8.79
C ARG A 341 -17.51 6.45 -7.80
N GLU A 342 -17.49 6.10 -6.53
CA GLU A 342 -18.23 6.83 -5.49
C GLU A 342 -17.72 8.27 -5.32
N LEU A 343 -16.41 8.52 -5.44
CA LEU A 343 -15.88 9.88 -5.39
C LEU A 343 -16.41 10.75 -6.54
N LEU A 344 -16.55 10.18 -7.74
CA LEU A 344 -17.14 10.87 -8.89
C LEU A 344 -18.64 11.10 -8.71
N ASN A 345 -19.38 10.10 -8.21
CA ASN A 345 -20.80 10.24 -7.90
C ASN A 345 -21.04 11.32 -6.83
N PHE A 346 -20.25 11.30 -5.76
CA PHE A 346 -20.28 12.30 -4.70
C PHE A 346 -20.05 13.71 -5.26
N THR A 347 -19.06 13.87 -6.15
CA THR A 347 -18.75 15.14 -6.80
C THR A 347 -19.95 15.67 -7.58
N ASP A 348 -20.56 14.83 -8.43
CA ASP A 348 -21.72 15.24 -9.24
C ASP A 348 -22.95 15.55 -8.36
N GLN A 349 -23.25 14.70 -7.37
CA GLN A 349 -24.37 14.91 -6.46
C GLN A 349 -24.22 16.18 -5.62
N ARG A 350 -23.02 16.45 -5.09
CA ARG A 350 -22.77 17.63 -4.25
C ARG A 350 -22.91 18.92 -5.04
N ILE A 351 -22.53 18.93 -6.31
CA ILE A 351 -22.68 20.10 -7.19
C ILE A 351 -24.14 20.28 -7.61
N ARG A 352 -24.86 19.19 -7.92
CA ARG A 352 -26.28 19.24 -8.25
C ARG A 352 -27.14 19.73 -7.09
N SER A 353 -26.75 19.44 -5.84
CA SER A 353 -27.47 19.90 -4.65
C SER A 353 -27.30 21.39 -4.34
N LEU A 354 -26.37 22.09 -5.01
CA LEU A 354 -26.20 23.54 -4.86
C LEU A 354 -27.45 24.29 -5.32
N GLN A 355 -28.17 24.90 -4.38
CA GLN A 355 -29.36 25.71 -4.67
C GLN A 355 -29.02 27.13 -5.10
N SER A 356 -27.95 27.70 -4.55
CA SER A 356 -27.45 29.05 -4.87
C SER A 356 -25.94 29.02 -5.03
N LEU A 357 -25.42 29.96 -5.82
CA LEU A 357 -23.99 30.21 -5.94
C LEU A 357 -23.56 31.31 -4.97
N PRO A 358 -22.26 31.36 -4.60
CA PRO A 358 -21.71 32.47 -3.83
C PRO A 358 -22.01 33.82 -4.50
N GLN A 359 -22.48 34.80 -3.71
CA GLN A 359 -22.87 36.12 -4.25
C GLN A 359 -21.67 36.89 -4.85
N ASP A 360 -20.47 36.60 -4.38
CA ASP A 360 -19.21 37.18 -4.85
C ASP A 360 -18.65 36.46 -6.11
N ASN A 361 -19.32 35.41 -6.60
CA ASN A 361 -18.82 34.51 -7.65
C ASN A 361 -17.43 33.93 -7.31
N GLY A 362 -17.15 33.74 -6.02
CA GLY A 362 -15.91 33.18 -5.52
C GLY A 362 -15.86 31.65 -5.56
N VAL A 363 -15.10 31.08 -4.62
CA VAL A 363 -14.98 29.63 -4.48
C VAL A 363 -16.28 29.04 -3.96
N SER A 364 -16.75 27.95 -4.59
CA SER A 364 -17.90 27.19 -4.11
C SER A 364 -17.52 26.30 -2.92
N GLU A 365 -18.39 26.20 -1.91
CA GLU A 365 -18.23 25.26 -0.79
C GLU A 365 -18.08 23.81 -1.28
N ALA A 366 -18.79 23.44 -2.35
CA ALA A 366 -18.68 22.12 -2.97
C ALA A 366 -17.26 21.83 -3.46
N THR A 367 -16.53 22.83 -3.98
CA THR A 367 -15.14 22.69 -4.42
C THR A 367 -14.24 22.38 -3.23
N VAL A 368 -14.43 23.06 -2.11
CA VAL A 368 -13.66 22.84 -0.88
C VAL A 368 -13.89 21.44 -0.34
N GLU A 369 -15.15 20.99 -0.27
CA GLU A 369 -15.49 19.65 0.22
C GLU A 369 -14.97 18.53 -0.68
N VAL A 370 -15.19 18.64 -2.01
CA VAL A 370 -14.72 17.63 -2.97
C VAL A 370 -13.20 17.53 -2.95
N MET A 371 -12.49 18.67 -2.95
CA MET A 371 -11.03 18.65 -2.90
C MET A 371 -10.49 18.19 -1.55
N SER A 372 -11.17 18.47 -0.44
CA SER A 372 -10.83 17.92 0.88
C SER A 372 -10.96 16.40 0.88
N LYS A 373 -12.05 15.85 0.32
CA LYS A 373 -12.25 14.40 0.20
C LYS A 373 -11.23 13.76 -0.74
N ALA A 374 -10.96 14.38 -1.88
CA ALA A 374 -9.96 13.90 -2.84
C ALA A 374 -8.54 13.92 -2.22
N ARG A 375 -8.20 14.96 -1.44
CA ARG A 375 -6.93 15.05 -0.71
C ARG A 375 -6.77 13.89 0.28
N LYS A 376 -7.79 13.60 1.09
CA LYS A 376 -7.77 12.45 2.01
C LYS A 376 -7.60 11.13 1.26
N PHE A 377 -8.20 11.01 0.08
CA PHE A 377 -8.02 9.83 -0.78
C PHE A 377 -6.57 9.70 -1.29
N ALA A 378 -5.91 10.83 -1.62
CA ALA A 378 -4.52 10.87 -2.07
C ALA A 378 -3.48 10.51 -0.98
N GLU A 379 -3.82 10.64 0.30
CA GLU A 379 -2.96 10.23 1.42
C GLU A 379 -2.74 8.70 1.50
N TYR A 380 -3.54 7.92 0.77
CA TYR A 380 -3.43 6.47 0.63
C TYR A 380 -2.78 6.06 -0.71
N LYS A 381 -1.75 6.80 -1.15
CA LYS A 381 -1.07 6.60 -2.44
C LYS A 381 -0.75 5.13 -2.73
N ASP A 382 0.00 4.45 -1.86
CA ASP A 382 0.44 3.07 -2.10
C ASP A 382 -0.74 2.09 -2.22
N GLY A 383 -1.73 2.21 -1.33
CA GLY A 383 -2.96 1.42 -1.38
C GLY A 383 -3.77 1.67 -2.66
N THR A 384 -3.86 2.91 -3.12
CA THR A 384 -4.56 3.26 -4.38
C THR A 384 -3.83 2.71 -5.61
N LEU A 385 -2.50 2.77 -5.66
CA LEU A 385 -1.69 2.23 -6.76
C LEU A 385 -1.83 0.70 -6.85
N SER A 386 -1.84 0.01 -5.71
CA SER A 386 -2.07 -1.43 -5.64
C SER A 386 -3.43 -1.83 -6.23
N VAL A 387 -4.49 -1.07 -5.94
CA VAL A 387 -5.85 -1.35 -6.47
C VAL A 387 -5.96 -1.03 -7.96
N MET A 388 -5.24 -0.01 -8.44
CA MET A 388 -5.22 0.38 -9.85
C MET A 388 -4.50 -0.61 -10.75
N THR A 389 -3.67 -1.49 -10.19
CA THR A 389 -3.01 -2.54 -10.95
C THR A 389 -4.07 -3.48 -11.56
N GLY A 390 -4.11 -3.56 -12.90
CA GLY A 390 -5.11 -4.33 -13.64
C GLY A 390 -6.46 -3.65 -13.85
N MET A 391 -6.60 -2.36 -13.50
CA MET A 391 -7.73 -1.53 -13.92
C MET A 391 -7.46 -0.92 -15.29
N LYS A 392 -8.51 -0.71 -16.09
CA LYS A 392 -8.42 0.05 -17.34
C LYS A 392 -8.74 1.52 -17.12
N ALA A 393 -8.12 2.40 -17.90
CA ALA A 393 -8.46 3.81 -17.92
C ALA A 393 -9.97 4.04 -18.12
N GLY A 394 -10.56 4.88 -17.27
CA GLY A 394 -11.99 5.21 -17.35
C GLY A 394 -12.96 4.16 -16.81
N SER A 395 -12.47 3.03 -16.28
CA SER A 395 -13.32 2.01 -15.62
C SER A 395 -14.09 2.56 -14.41
N TRP A 396 -13.56 3.60 -13.77
CA TRP A 396 -14.18 4.33 -12.65
C TRP A 396 -15.33 5.25 -13.08
N ILE A 397 -15.50 5.55 -14.37
CA ILE A 397 -16.54 6.46 -14.86
C ILE A 397 -17.93 5.85 -14.56
N PRO A 398 -18.85 6.59 -13.89
CA PRO A 398 -20.20 6.13 -13.63
C PRO A 398 -20.98 5.80 -14.91
N GLN A 399 -21.88 4.81 -14.81
CA GLN A 399 -22.86 4.51 -15.84
C GLN A 399 -24.27 4.80 -15.29
N PRO A 400 -25.16 5.50 -16.03
CA PRO A 400 -24.96 6.05 -17.37
C PRO A 400 -23.91 7.18 -17.40
N LYS A 401 -23.32 7.43 -18.58
CA LYS A 401 -22.27 8.44 -18.76
C LYS A 401 -22.72 9.79 -18.19
N PRO A 402 -21.91 10.43 -17.33
CA PRO A 402 -22.31 11.66 -16.67
C PRO A 402 -22.31 12.86 -17.62
N GLN A 403 -23.16 13.85 -17.34
CA GLN A 403 -23.37 15.02 -18.22
C GLN A 403 -22.11 15.87 -18.42
N TRP A 404 -21.23 15.93 -17.41
CA TRP A 404 -19.98 16.68 -17.50
C TRP A 404 -19.07 16.12 -18.60
N LEU A 405 -18.96 14.80 -18.70
CA LEU A 405 -18.13 14.13 -19.70
C LEU A 405 -18.65 14.34 -21.13
N SER A 406 -19.97 14.41 -21.29
CA SER A 406 -20.60 14.75 -22.59
C SER A 406 -20.38 16.20 -22.99
N LYS A 407 -20.24 17.11 -22.02
CA LYS A 407 -20.07 18.54 -22.29
C LYS A 407 -18.64 18.91 -22.63
N PHE A 408 -17.66 18.35 -21.90
CA PHE A 408 -16.24 18.58 -22.14
C PHE A 408 -15.41 17.52 -21.44
N SER A 409 -14.32 17.09 -22.08
CA SER A 409 -13.26 16.28 -21.46
C SER A 409 -11.93 17.00 -21.67
N SER A 410 -11.10 17.06 -20.63
CA SER A 410 -9.75 17.62 -20.77
C SER A 410 -8.77 16.64 -21.42
N VAL A 411 -9.17 15.39 -21.66
CA VAL A 411 -8.37 14.38 -22.39
C VAL A 411 -8.27 14.78 -23.87
N SER A 412 -7.05 14.97 -24.37
CA SER A 412 -6.78 15.22 -25.79
C SER A 412 -6.78 13.90 -26.58
N GLN A 413 -7.05 13.97 -27.89
CA GLN A 413 -6.93 12.84 -28.82
C GLN A 413 -5.52 12.20 -28.86
N THR A 414 -4.49 12.91 -28.41
CA THR A 414 -3.11 12.45 -28.31
C THR A 414 -2.73 11.90 -26.94
N THR A 415 -3.61 11.96 -25.94
CA THR A 415 -3.33 11.47 -24.59
C THR A 415 -3.60 9.97 -24.56
N VAL A 416 -2.54 9.17 -24.75
CA VAL A 416 -2.59 7.73 -24.51
C VAL A 416 -2.26 7.52 -23.04
N VAL A 417 -3.24 7.14 -22.24
CA VAL A 417 -2.99 6.70 -20.86
C VAL A 417 -2.48 5.27 -20.95
N ASN A 418 -1.29 5.00 -20.43
CA ASN A 418 -0.77 3.64 -20.41
C ASN A 418 -1.51 2.83 -19.33
N ASP A 419 -2.33 1.87 -19.75
CA ASP A 419 -3.05 0.96 -18.84
C ASP A 419 -2.09 0.12 -17.96
N ASP A 420 -0.82 -0.02 -18.36
CA ASP A 420 0.20 -0.76 -17.62
C ASP A 420 0.91 0.07 -16.54
N ASN A 421 0.69 1.39 -16.47
CA ASN A 421 1.31 2.27 -15.48
C ASN A 421 0.28 2.77 -14.44
N PRO A 422 0.24 2.18 -13.23
CA PRO A 422 -0.70 2.59 -12.18
C PRO A 422 -0.59 4.07 -11.77
N ASN A 423 0.59 4.69 -11.92
CA ASN A 423 0.77 6.11 -11.59
C ASN A 423 0.05 7.02 -12.58
N GLU A 424 0.12 6.71 -13.88
CA GLU A 424 -0.59 7.45 -14.92
C GLU A 424 -2.11 7.28 -14.79
N LEU A 425 -2.56 6.05 -14.47
CA LEU A 425 -3.98 5.79 -14.18
C LEU A 425 -4.47 6.60 -12.98
N LEU A 426 -3.66 6.72 -11.92
CA LEU A 426 -3.99 7.49 -10.72
C LEU A 426 -4.05 8.99 -11.01
N SER A 427 -3.08 9.52 -11.76
CA SER A 427 -3.11 10.90 -12.25
C SER A 427 -4.40 11.15 -13.06
N SER A 428 -4.69 10.27 -14.01
CA SER A 428 -5.87 10.36 -14.87
C SER A 428 -7.18 10.36 -14.07
N PHE A 429 -7.30 9.47 -13.07
CA PHE A 429 -8.45 9.41 -12.19
C PHE A 429 -8.71 10.72 -11.43
N PHE A 430 -7.68 11.27 -10.76
CA PHE A 430 -7.87 12.52 -10.01
C PHE A 430 -8.20 13.69 -10.92
N LEU A 431 -7.67 13.71 -12.13
CA LEU A 431 -8.03 14.72 -13.13
C LEU A 431 -9.44 14.53 -13.67
N ASP A 432 -9.94 13.31 -13.79
CA ASP A 432 -11.35 13.06 -14.10
C ASP A 432 -12.27 13.56 -12.96
N VAL A 433 -11.84 13.47 -11.70
CA VAL A 433 -12.54 14.07 -10.56
C VAL A 433 -12.55 15.60 -10.66
N ILE A 434 -11.43 16.21 -11.06
CA ILE A 434 -11.34 17.66 -11.27
C ILE A 434 -12.19 18.09 -12.48
N ASP A 435 -12.16 17.34 -13.59
CA ASP A 435 -13.04 17.56 -14.75
C ASP A 435 -14.51 17.50 -14.33
N ALA A 436 -14.89 16.46 -13.57
CA ALA A 436 -16.24 16.31 -13.03
C ALA A 436 -16.63 17.52 -12.18
N LEU A 437 -15.74 17.97 -11.29
CA LEU A 437 -15.96 19.13 -10.44
C LEU A 437 -16.18 20.41 -11.25
N ILE A 438 -15.22 20.76 -12.12
CA ILE A 438 -15.23 22.03 -12.84
C ILE A 438 -16.35 22.09 -13.88
N ILE A 439 -16.57 21.00 -14.63
CA ILE A 439 -17.57 20.99 -15.70
C ILE A 439 -18.99 20.82 -15.14
N SER A 440 -19.21 20.03 -14.09
CA SER A 440 -20.53 20.03 -13.42
C SER A 440 -20.83 21.39 -12.79
N LEU A 441 -19.82 22.08 -12.24
CA LEU A 441 -19.98 23.44 -11.74
C LEU A 441 -20.31 24.42 -12.88
N GLU A 442 -19.67 24.27 -14.05
CA GLU A 442 -20.02 25.06 -15.25
C GLU A 442 -21.48 24.82 -15.68
N ILE A 443 -21.93 23.56 -15.72
CA ILE A 443 -23.32 23.21 -16.07
C ILE A 443 -24.29 23.86 -15.10
N ARG A 444 -24.04 23.70 -13.80
CA ARG A 444 -24.89 24.25 -12.75
C ARG A 444 -24.91 25.78 -12.79
N ALA A 445 -23.75 26.40 -13.03
CA ALA A 445 -23.62 27.85 -13.13
C ALA A 445 -24.37 28.42 -14.34
N THR A 446 -24.35 27.74 -15.49
CA THR A 446 -25.13 28.17 -16.66
C THR A 446 -26.65 28.05 -16.43
N GLN A 447 -27.11 27.15 -15.56
CA GLN A 447 -28.53 27.05 -15.20
C GLN A 447 -28.96 28.18 -14.26
N LEU A 448 -28.09 28.57 -13.32
CA LEU A 448 -28.40 29.57 -12.29
C LEU A 448 -28.07 31.01 -12.71
N MET A 449 -27.11 31.19 -13.62
CA MET A 449 -26.60 32.49 -14.07
C MET A 449 -26.62 32.59 -15.59
N LYS A 450 -27.01 33.77 -16.11
CA LYS A 450 -27.05 34.04 -17.55
C LYS A 450 -25.75 34.65 -18.10
N LYS A 451 -24.93 35.29 -17.25
CA LYS A 451 -23.74 36.02 -17.68
C LYS A 451 -22.51 35.10 -17.77
N LYS A 452 -22.11 34.74 -19.00
CA LYS A 452 -20.94 33.85 -19.27
C LYS A 452 -19.64 34.32 -18.63
N GLN A 453 -19.41 35.63 -18.56
CA GLN A 453 -18.20 36.20 -17.97
C GLN A 453 -18.09 35.95 -16.46
N GLN A 454 -19.20 36.07 -15.72
CA GLN A 454 -19.23 35.78 -14.29
C GLN A 454 -19.02 34.29 -14.00
N ILE A 455 -19.59 33.42 -14.84
CA ILE A 455 -19.33 31.98 -14.80
C ILE A 455 -17.85 31.69 -15.05
N GLY A 456 -17.25 32.31 -16.07
CA GLY A 456 -15.82 32.19 -16.34
C GLY A 456 -14.95 32.60 -15.16
N TYR A 457 -15.25 33.74 -14.54
CA TYR A 457 -14.55 34.20 -13.33
C TYR A 457 -14.63 33.18 -12.18
N MET A 458 -15.85 32.72 -11.86
CA MET A 458 -16.07 31.71 -10.81
C MET A 458 -15.30 30.42 -11.09
N LEU A 459 -15.27 29.94 -12.34
CA LEU A 459 -14.51 28.73 -12.67
C LEU A 459 -13.00 28.94 -12.49
N ILE A 460 -12.47 30.09 -12.88
CA ILE A 460 -11.03 30.39 -12.72
C ILE A 460 -10.65 30.43 -11.23
N THR A 461 -11.46 31.04 -10.36
CA THR A 461 -11.18 31.08 -8.92
C THR A 461 -11.22 29.69 -8.30
N ASN A 462 -12.18 28.84 -8.68
CA ASN A 462 -12.25 27.46 -8.22
C ASN A 462 -11.05 26.62 -8.74
N ILE A 463 -10.64 26.78 -10.01
CA ILE A 463 -9.45 26.12 -10.56
C ILE A 463 -8.17 26.58 -9.83
N THR A 464 -8.07 27.88 -9.50
CA THR A 464 -6.91 28.41 -8.77
C THR A 464 -6.79 27.78 -7.37
N LEU A 465 -7.92 27.59 -6.68
CA LEU A 465 -7.92 26.86 -5.41
C LEU A 465 -7.47 25.39 -5.61
N VAL A 466 -7.97 24.72 -6.66
CA VAL A 466 -7.55 23.35 -7.00
C VAL A 466 -6.03 23.29 -7.23
N GLU A 467 -5.46 24.22 -7.99
CA GLU A 467 -4.00 24.35 -8.20
C GLU A 467 -3.24 24.53 -6.88
N GLN A 468 -3.74 25.40 -5.99
CA GLN A 468 -3.14 25.62 -4.67
C GLN A 468 -3.17 24.34 -3.81
N ILE A 469 -4.29 23.61 -3.79
CA ILE A 469 -4.41 22.34 -3.06
C ILE A 469 -3.45 21.30 -3.64
N ILE A 470 -3.38 21.17 -4.96
CA ILE A 470 -2.47 20.26 -5.64
C ILE A 470 -1.02 20.56 -5.26
N SER A 471 -0.62 21.84 -5.27
CA SER A 471 0.76 22.25 -4.97
C SER A 471 1.20 22.00 -3.53
N ARG A 472 0.25 21.96 -2.57
CA ARG A 472 0.50 21.87 -1.12
C ARG A 472 0.27 20.47 -0.54
N SER A 473 -0.04 19.47 -1.35
CA SER A 473 -0.41 18.13 -0.89
C SER A 473 0.27 17.03 -1.71
N GLU A 474 0.04 15.76 -1.33
CA GLU A 474 0.57 14.57 -2.02
C GLU A 474 0.17 14.49 -3.50
N PHE A 475 -0.83 15.27 -3.94
CA PHE A 475 -1.17 15.41 -5.36
C PHE A 475 0.02 15.81 -6.24
N LYS A 476 0.96 16.61 -5.73
CA LYS A 476 2.18 16.96 -6.48
C LYS A 476 3.01 15.73 -6.86
N ASN A 477 2.97 14.67 -6.05
CA ASN A 477 3.71 13.42 -6.27
C ASN A 477 2.90 12.39 -7.08
N ILE A 478 1.67 12.73 -7.47
CA ILE A 478 0.73 11.83 -8.15
C ILE A 478 0.39 12.37 -9.55
N ILE A 479 0.16 13.67 -9.68
CA ILE A 479 -0.20 14.31 -10.96
C ILE A 479 1.07 14.51 -11.79
N ASP A 480 1.05 13.93 -12.98
CA ASP A 480 2.11 13.99 -13.97
C ASP A 480 2.04 15.27 -14.84
N GLU A 481 3.05 15.49 -15.69
CA GLU A 481 3.09 16.64 -16.60
C GLU A 481 1.89 16.68 -17.56
N ASN A 482 1.46 15.50 -18.03
CA ASN A 482 0.25 15.36 -18.85
C ASN A 482 -0.99 15.85 -18.09
N GLY A 483 -1.04 15.56 -16.80
CA GLY A 483 -2.09 15.99 -15.91
C GLY A 483 -2.14 17.50 -15.70
N MET A 484 -0.99 18.12 -15.50
CA MET A 484 -0.90 19.59 -15.47
C MET A 484 -1.37 20.20 -16.80
N GLY A 485 -1.04 19.58 -17.93
CA GLY A 485 -1.56 19.99 -19.24
C GLY A 485 -3.09 19.88 -19.37
N ARG A 486 -3.73 18.92 -18.69
CA ARG A 486 -5.21 18.80 -18.63
C ARG A 486 -5.83 19.93 -17.80
N LEU A 487 -5.24 20.25 -16.65
CA LEU A 487 -5.67 21.36 -15.80
C LEU A 487 -5.56 22.70 -16.53
N GLU A 488 -4.47 22.92 -17.27
CA GLU A 488 -4.29 24.12 -18.11
C GLU A 488 -5.34 24.23 -19.22
N ARG A 489 -5.81 23.11 -19.79
CA ARG A 489 -6.92 23.10 -20.76
C ARG A 489 -8.23 23.55 -20.12
N LEU A 490 -8.54 23.07 -18.91
CA LEU A 490 -9.71 23.55 -18.14
C LEU A 490 -9.61 25.04 -17.83
N LYS A 491 -8.43 25.51 -17.40
CA LYS A 491 -8.16 26.92 -17.11
C LYS A 491 -8.35 27.79 -18.34
N LYS A 492 -7.82 27.38 -19.50
CA LYS A 492 -8.01 28.06 -20.78
C LYS A 492 -9.47 28.11 -21.21
N ARG A 493 -10.24 27.04 -20.98
CA ARG A 493 -11.69 27.02 -21.23
C ARG A 493 -12.43 28.05 -20.37
N ALA A 494 -12.18 28.05 -19.06
CA ALA A 494 -12.77 29.01 -18.14
C ALA A 494 -12.36 30.45 -18.48
N LEU A 495 -11.09 30.66 -18.85
CA LEU A 495 -10.57 31.95 -19.33
C LEU A 495 -11.29 32.42 -20.60
N ASN A 496 -11.52 31.54 -21.57
CA ASN A 496 -12.25 31.91 -22.78
C ASN A 496 -13.70 32.35 -22.49
N MET A 497 -14.36 31.74 -21.50
CA MET A 497 -15.69 32.17 -21.04
C MET A 497 -15.63 33.56 -20.39
N PHE A 498 -14.61 33.80 -19.56
CA PHE A 498 -14.36 35.11 -18.95
C PHE A 498 -14.06 36.19 -20.01
N LEU A 499 -13.21 35.89 -20.98
CA LEU A 499 -12.83 36.81 -22.05
C LEU A 499 -13.91 37.03 -23.10
N THR A 500 -15.06 36.34 -23.05
CA THR A 500 -16.12 36.48 -24.07
C THR A 500 -16.62 37.93 -24.17
N GLY A 501 -16.84 38.62 -23.05
CA GLY A 501 -17.22 40.04 -23.06
C GLY A 501 -16.13 40.95 -23.61
N TRP A 502 -14.87 40.71 -23.20
CA TRP A 502 -13.71 41.46 -23.71
C TRP A 502 -13.47 41.25 -25.22
N LYS A 503 -13.69 40.03 -25.72
CA LYS A 503 -13.61 39.72 -27.16
C LYS A 503 -14.75 40.38 -27.94
N GLN A 504 -15.95 40.47 -27.35
CA GLN A 504 -17.06 41.22 -27.95
C GLN A 504 -16.72 42.71 -28.06
N ALA A 505 -16.20 43.33 -26.99
CA ALA A 505 -15.71 44.71 -27.03
C ALA A 505 -14.60 44.88 -28.09
N ALA A 506 -13.63 43.97 -28.15
CA ALA A 506 -12.57 43.98 -29.14
C ALA A 506 -13.06 43.85 -30.59
N SER A 507 -14.19 43.16 -30.83
CA SER A 507 -14.74 43.01 -32.20
C SER A 507 -15.09 44.35 -32.85
N TYR A 508 -15.57 45.33 -32.06
CA TYR A 508 -15.84 46.69 -32.54
C TYR A 508 -14.58 47.41 -33.03
N LEU A 509 -13.39 46.98 -32.60
CA LEU A 509 -12.09 47.55 -32.97
C LEU A 509 -11.45 46.89 -34.19
N LEU A 510 -11.88 45.69 -34.59
CA LEU A 510 -11.23 44.88 -35.64
C LEU A 510 -11.69 45.25 -37.07
N ASP A 511 -12.98 45.52 -37.26
CA ASP A 511 -13.60 45.55 -38.59
C ASP A 511 -13.43 46.87 -39.38
N VAL A 512 -12.24 47.46 -39.44
CA VAL A 512 -12.03 48.71 -40.20
C VAL A 512 -11.07 48.51 -41.36
N ASN A 513 -11.51 47.79 -42.39
CA ASN A 513 -10.90 47.83 -43.72
C ASN A 513 -11.51 48.95 -44.57
N ILE A 514 -11.33 50.19 -44.10
CA ILE A 514 -11.64 51.37 -44.91
C ILE A 514 -10.38 51.71 -45.70
N GLN A 515 -10.43 51.48 -47.01
CA GLN A 515 -9.41 51.87 -47.99
C GLN A 515 -9.95 53.07 -48.79
N GLY A 516 -9.24 54.20 -48.77
CA GLY A 516 -9.63 55.43 -49.49
C GLY A 516 -10.42 56.45 -48.65
N LYS A 517 -11.04 57.43 -49.33
CA LYS A 517 -11.75 58.55 -48.70
C LYS A 517 -13.05 58.06 -48.04
N MET A 518 -13.16 58.26 -46.73
CA MET A 518 -14.28 57.87 -45.88
C MET A 518 -15.64 58.40 -46.40
N THR A 519 -16.57 57.50 -46.75
CA THR A 519 -17.94 57.88 -47.14
C THR A 519 -18.76 58.32 -45.93
N SER A 520 -19.91 58.98 -46.13
CA SER A 520 -20.80 59.38 -45.01
C SER A 520 -21.26 58.18 -44.18
N LYS A 521 -21.50 57.04 -44.83
CA LYS A 521 -21.86 55.76 -44.19
C LYS A 521 -20.73 55.20 -43.33
N ASP A 522 -19.49 55.27 -43.83
CA ASP A 522 -18.31 54.82 -43.09
C ASP A 522 -18.04 55.67 -41.85
N ARG A 523 -18.25 57.00 -41.95
CA ARG A 523 -18.13 57.91 -40.81
C ARG A 523 -19.11 57.59 -39.70
N GLU A 524 -20.35 57.27 -40.05
CA GLU A 524 -21.38 56.92 -39.06
C GLU A 524 -21.11 55.55 -38.43
N ALA A 525 -20.63 54.57 -39.21
CA ALA A 525 -20.21 53.28 -38.69
C ALA A 525 -19.04 53.38 -37.69
N VAL A 526 -18.07 54.26 -37.94
CA VAL A 526 -16.97 54.52 -37.00
C VAL A 526 -17.48 55.13 -35.68
N LYS A 527 -18.41 56.10 -35.75
CA LYS A 527 -19.04 56.68 -34.55
C LYS A 527 -19.81 55.63 -33.74
N GLU A 528 -20.55 54.77 -34.41
CA GLU A 528 -21.31 53.69 -33.77
C GLU A 528 -20.39 52.69 -33.09
N LYS A 529 -19.27 52.31 -33.74
CA LYS A 529 -18.24 51.46 -33.14
C LYS A 529 -17.62 52.06 -31.89
N PHE A 530 -17.22 53.34 -31.92
CA PHE A 530 -16.72 54.02 -30.73
C PHE A 530 -17.75 54.04 -29.60
N ARG A 531 -19.03 54.32 -29.92
CA ARG A 531 -20.10 54.34 -28.91
C ARG A 531 -20.33 52.96 -28.30
N ASN A 532 -20.45 51.92 -29.13
CA ASN A 532 -20.68 50.55 -28.69
C ASN A 532 -19.47 50.03 -27.89
N PHE A 533 -18.25 50.31 -28.35
CA PHE A 533 -17.03 49.98 -27.63
C PHE A 533 -16.98 50.65 -26.26
N ASN A 534 -17.20 51.97 -26.17
CA ASN A 534 -17.15 52.69 -24.89
C ASN A 534 -18.20 52.16 -23.91
N SER A 535 -19.43 51.90 -24.39
CA SER A 535 -20.50 51.36 -23.56
C SER A 535 -20.14 49.98 -23.01
N GLU A 536 -19.72 49.06 -23.89
CA GLU A 536 -19.37 47.69 -23.51
C GLU A 536 -18.13 47.69 -22.59
N PHE A 537 -17.11 48.50 -22.90
CA PHE A 537 -15.89 48.61 -22.11
C PHE A 537 -16.16 49.16 -20.71
N ASP A 538 -16.96 50.22 -20.57
CA ASP A 538 -17.32 50.79 -19.27
C ASP A 538 -18.08 49.77 -18.41
N ASP A 539 -19.01 49.03 -19.02
CA ASP A 539 -19.76 47.97 -18.35
C ASP A 539 -18.84 46.82 -17.92
N LEU A 540 -17.88 46.42 -18.75
CA LEU A 540 -16.87 45.42 -18.42
C LEU A 540 -15.97 45.87 -17.26
N ILE A 541 -15.52 47.12 -17.26
CA ILE A 541 -14.71 47.68 -16.16
C ILE A 541 -15.51 47.74 -14.86
N LYS A 542 -16.77 48.18 -14.93
CA LYS A 542 -17.67 48.22 -13.77
C LYS A 542 -17.91 46.83 -13.21
N GLN A 543 -18.15 45.84 -14.06
CA GLN A 543 -18.30 44.44 -13.64
C GLN A 543 -17.00 43.87 -13.08
N HIS A 544 -15.84 44.16 -13.70
CA HIS A 544 -14.56 43.66 -13.23
C HIS A 544 -14.20 44.17 -11.83
N LYS A 545 -14.52 45.43 -11.54
CA LYS A 545 -14.34 46.04 -10.20
C LYS A 545 -15.25 45.43 -9.12
N GLN A 546 -16.32 44.73 -9.50
CA GLN A 546 -17.19 44.01 -8.55
C GLN A 546 -16.62 42.65 -8.15
N TYR A 547 -15.63 42.11 -8.86
CA TYR A 547 -14.99 40.86 -8.49
C TYR A 547 -14.06 41.07 -7.29
N ASN A 548 -14.30 40.31 -6.23
CA ASN A 548 -13.43 40.28 -5.06
C ASN A 548 -12.25 39.32 -5.29
N ILE A 549 -11.21 39.79 -5.99
CA ILE A 549 -10.01 38.99 -6.29
C ILE A 549 -9.03 39.12 -5.12
N THR A 550 -9.01 38.11 -4.25
CA THR A 550 -8.12 38.08 -3.07
C THR A 550 -6.69 37.63 -3.39
N ASP A 551 -6.50 36.82 -4.44
CA ASP A 551 -5.18 36.31 -4.85
C ASP A 551 -4.45 37.27 -5.80
N PRO A 552 -3.31 37.86 -5.39
CA PRO A 552 -2.54 38.79 -6.24
C PRO A 552 -2.02 38.17 -7.53
N THR A 553 -1.71 36.86 -7.53
CA THR A 553 -1.20 36.16 -8.70
C THR A 553 -2.29 36.00 -9.76
N LEU A 554 -3.50 35.63 -9.32
CA LEU A 554 -4.68 35.54 -10.18
C LEU A 554 -5.07 36.91 -10.73
N LYS A 555 -5.00 37.96 -9.92
CA LYS A 555 -5.29 39.34 -10.35
C LYS A 555 -4.37 39.80 -11.49
N LYS A 556 -3.06 39.57 -11.33
CA LYS A 556 -2.07 39.85 -12.38
C LYS A 556 -2.30 39.00 -13.63
N TYR A 557 -2.63 37.72 -13.46
CA TYR A 557 -2.94 36.83 -14.58
C TYR A 557 -4.14 37.32 -15.39
N LEU A 558 -5.27 37.63 -14.76
CA LEU A 558 -6.47 38.13 -15.45
C LEU A 558 -6.21 39.48 -16.14
N SER A 559 -5.52 40.41 -15.50
CA SER A 559 -5.16 41.70 -16.11
C SER A 559 -4.26 41.52 -17.34
N LYS A 560 -3.28 40.63 -17.28
CA LYS A 560 -2.43 40.27 -18.43
C LYS A 560 -3.26 39.69 -19.58
N GLU A 561 -4.18 38.79 -19.29
CA GLU A 561 -5.05 38.19 -20.30
C GLU A 561 -6.06 39.18 -20.90
N ILE A 562 -6.44 40.23 -20.19
CA ILE A 562 -7.29 41.34 -20.72
C ILE A 562 -6.46 42.31 -21.59
N SER A 563 -5.16 42.45 -21.33
CA SER A 563 -4.29 43.42 -21.99
C SER A 563 -4.17 43.24 -23.51
N PHE A 564 -4.64 42.13 -24.08
CA PHE A 564 -4.75 41.93 -25.53
C PHE A 564 -5.58 43.02 -26.24
N ILE A 565 -6.49 43.69 -25.53
CA ILE A 565 -7.35 44.74 -26.09
C ILE A 565 -6.60 46.05 -26.34
N VAL A 566 -5.48 46.29 -25.62
CA VAL A 566 -4.64 47.49 -25.70
C VAL A 566 -4.10 47.75 -27.11
N PRO A 567 -3.38 46.81 -27.75
CA PRO A 567 -2.87 47.03 -29.10
C PRO A 567 -3.98 47.23 -30.14
N LEU A 568 -5.14 46.61 -29.94
CA LEU A 568 -6.30 46.80 -30.82
C LEU A 568 -6.87 48.21 -30.69
N TYR A 569 -6.99 48.71 -29.45
CA TYR A 569 -7.44 50.08 -29.20
C TYR A 569 -6.46 51.10 -29.75
N HIS A 570 -5.16 50.93 -29.53
CA HIS A 570 -4.13 51.83 -30.06
C HIS A 570 -4.19 51.95 -31.58
N ARG A 571 -4.30 50.81 -32.28
CA ARG A 571 -4.42 50.79 -33.74
C ARG A 571 -5.69 51.47 -34.24
N PHE A 572 -6.82 51.22 -33.58
CA PHE A 572 -8.10 51.83 -33.93
C PHE A 572 -8.12 53.34 -33.66
N HIS A 573 -7.56 53.75 -32.53
CA HIS A 573 -7.37 55.15 -32.16
C HIS A 573 -6.47 55.86 -33.18
N ASP A 574 -5.29 55.33 -33.50
CA ASP A 574 -4.36 55.96 -34.47
C ASP A 574 -4.99 56.17 -35.84
N LYS A 575 -5.81 55.21 -36.29
CA LYS A 575 -6.47 55.29 -37.60
C LYS A 575 -7.53 56.39 -37.67
N HIS A 576 -8.12 56.79 -36.54
CA HIS A 576 -9.25 57.71 -36.51
C HIS A 576 -8.99 59.00 -35.71
N ALA A 577 -7.86 59.11 -35.00
CA ALA A 577 -7.50 60.25 -34.16
C ALA A 577 -7.39 61.57 -34.94
N ALA A 578 -7.06 61.51 -36.23
CA ALA A 578 -6.97 62.68 -37.11
C ALA A 578 -8.33 63.37 -37.37
N GLY A 579 -9.46 62.79 -36.93
CA GLY A 579 -10.78 63.42 -37.02
C GLY A 579 -11.49 63.26 -38.36
N ASP A 580 -11.05 62.33 -39.22
CA ASP A 580 -11.61 62.09 -40.56
C ASP A 580 -13.09 61.66 -40.58
N PHE A 581 -13.66 61.35 -39.41
CA PHE A 581 -15.01 60.83 -39.25
C PHE A 581 -16.00 61.81 -38.58
N THR A 582 -15.54 62.86 -37.90
CA THR A 582 -16.41 63.82 -37.20
C THR A 582 -15.69 65.13 -36.87
N LYS A 583 -16.46 66.23 -36.79
CA LYS A 583 -15.95 67.53 -36.31
C LYS A 583 -15.81 67.61 -34.78
N HIS A 584 -16.43 66.68 -34.05
CA HIS A 584 -16.40 66.61 -32.58
C HIS A 584 -15.84 65.25 -32.13
N THR A 585 -14.53 65.06 -32.26
CA THR A 585 -13.82 63.80 -31.95
C THR A 585 -13.90 63.45 -30.47
N GLU A 586 -13.83 64.45 -29.59
CA GLU A 586 -13.91 64.32 -28.12
C GLU A 586 -15.21 63.67 -27.62
N LYS A 587 -16.30 63.76 -28.40
CA LYS A 587 -17.59 63.14 -28.04
C LYS A 587 -17.57 61.62 -28.21
N TYR A 588 -16.69 61.08 -29.05
CA TYR A 588 -16.65 59.66 -29.41
C TYR A 588 -15.38 58.97 -28.89
N ILE A 589 -14.25 59.67 -28.86
CA ILE A 589 -12.99 59.18 -28.30
C ILE A 589 -12.95 59.57 -26.83
N LYS A 590 -13.42 58.68 -25.95
CA LYS A 590 -13.51 58.92 -24.50
C LYS A 590 -12.18 58.73 -23.77
N TYR A 591 -11.33 57.84 -24.25
CA TYR A 591 -10.05 57.48 -23.63
C TYR A 591 -8.91 57.84 -24.57
N ASP A 592 -7.93 58.63 -24.10
CA ASP A 592 -6.65 58.72 -24.80
C ASP A 592 -5.85 57.42 -24.55
N LYS A 593 -4.86 57.10 -25.40
CA LYS A 593 -4.04 55.88 -25.28
C LYS A 593 -3.47 55.67 -23.87
N ARG A 594 -2.88 56.71 -23.30
CA ARG A 594 -2.32 56.66 -21.94
C ARG A 594 -3.39 56.43 -20.88
N ALA A 595 -4.56 57.05 -21.03
CA ALA A 595 -5.67 56.88 -20.10
C ALA A 595 -6.26 55.45 -20.22
N PHE A 596 -6.32 54.90 -21.43
CA PHE A 596 -6.76 53.53 -21.67
C PHE A 596 -5.82 52.51 -21.01
N ASP A 597 -4.51 52.66 -21.21
CA ASP A 597 -3.49 51.82 -20.59
C ASP A 597 -3.59 51.87 -19.05
N GLN A 598 -3.72 53.07 -18.47
CA GLN A 598 -3.89 53.24 -17.04
C GLN A 598 -5.14 52.55 -16.49
N VAL A 599 -6.26 52.56 -17.24
CA VAL A 599 -7.49 51.87 -16.84
C VAL A 599 -7.28 50.36 -16.83
N ILE A 600 -6.64 49.78 -17.86
CA ILE A 600 -6.34 48.35 -17.91
C ILE A 600 -5.34 47.93 -16.82
N ASP A 601 -4.28 48.71 -16.62
CA ASP A 601 -3.27 48.48 -15.58
C ASP A 601 -3.88 48.55 -14.17
N SER A 602 -4.89 49.41 -13.97
CA SER A 602 -5.60 49.52 -12.69
C SER A 602 -6.38 48.26 -12.32
N LEU A 603 -6.70 47.39 -13.29
CA LEU A 603 -7.34 46.09 -13.01
C LEU A 603 -6.36 45.08 -12.40
N GLY A 604 -5.06 45.23 -12.68
CA GLY A 604 -4.00 44.35 -12.18
C GLY A 604 -3.37 44.76 -10.84
N LYS A 605 -3.65 45.99 -10.38
CA LYS A 605 -3.23 46.55 -9.09
C LYS A 605 -4.32 46.34 -8.06
#